data_AF-A0A0K0DRD0-F1
#
_entry.id   AF-A0A0K0DRD0-F1
#
_cell.length_a   1.000
_cell.length_b   1.000
_cell.length_c   1.000
_cell.angle_alpha   90.00
_cell.angle_beta   90.00
_cell.angle_gamma   90.00
#
_symmetry.space_group_name_H-M   'P 1'
#
loop_
_entity.id
_entity.type
_entity.pdbx_description
1 polymer ?
#
loop_
_entity_poly.entity_id
_entity_poly.type
_entity_poly.pdbx_seq_one_letter_code
_entity_poly.pdbx_strand_id
1 'polypeptide(L)'
;LELKRMITKLKALFRSLVCICDTTVLHLVSLQKTVTEQRGSFVFRLAHYCKELEAFAKVVDFLNVSLPLCIENYMSMPSGSLFPPLQGSYDKYHEILRDFEQLDSTCFYGRPLGFQFSPSVNRIFRVIGIVLASYSLSWEKGHGAIGSIINTGRFFLSPEQRASRIIKVTKEADIEFCKGFWNLAELSNVSLSL
;
A
#
# COMPACT_ATOMS: atom_id res chain seq x y z
N LEU A 1 0.50 -0.47 29.06
CA LEU A 1 0.66 0.37 27.85
C LEU A 1 0.72 -0.50 26.59
N GLU A 2 1.56 -1.54 26.60
CA GLU A 2 1.73 -2.50 25.49
C GLU A 2 0.43 -3.18 25.03
N LEU A 3 -0.36 -3.76 25.95
CA LEU A 3 -1.64 -4.40 25.59
C LEU A 3 -2.60 -3.45 24.83
N LYS A 4 -2.71 -2.20 25.28
CA LYS A 4 -3.55 -1.19 24.60
C LYS A 4 -3.04 -0.92 23.17
N ARG A 5 -1.73 -0.91 22.95
CA ARG A 5 -1.13 -0.76 21.61
C ARG A 5 -1.45 -1.97 20.72
N MET A 6 -1.32 -3.18 21.24
CA MET A 6 -1.62 -4.42 20.49
C MET A 6 -3.08 -4.48 20.07
N ILE A 7 -4.01 -4.21 20.99
CA ILE A 7 -5.44 -4.17 20.68
C ILE A 7 -5.74 -3.11 19.62
N THR A 8 -5.10 -1.95 19.70
CA THR A 8 -5.28 -0.87 18.72
C THR A 8 -4.77 -1.28 17.33
N LYS A 9 -3.58 -1.88 17.26
CA LYS A 9 -3.02 -2.43 16.02
C LYS A 9 -3.94 -3.47 15.40
N LEU A 10 -4.40 -4.43 16.21
CA LEU A 10 -5.25 -5.52 15.75
C LEU A 10 -6.63 -5.02 15.29
N LYS A 11 -7.23 -4.05 16.00
CA LYS A 11 -8.46 -3.36 15.55
C LYS A 11 -8.27 -2.67 14.20
N ALA A 12 -7.15 -1.96 14.04
CA ALA A 12 -6.84 -1.26 12.78
C ALA A 12 -6.64 -2.25 11.62
N LEU A 13 -5.95 -3.36 11.88
CA LEU A 13 -5.73 -4.44 10.93
C LEU A 13 -7.05 -5.01 10.39
N PHE A 14 -7.95 -5.49 11.27
CA PHE A 14 -9.22 -6.08 10.84
C PHE A 14 -10.10 -5.09 10.09
N ARG A 15 -10.17 -3.83 10.56
CA ARG A 15 -10.91 -2.77 9.85
C ARG A 15 -10.33 -2.51 8.46
N SER A 16 -9.01 -2.51 8.34
CA SER A 16 -8.33 -2.30 7.06
C SER A 16 -8.60 -3.45 6.11
N LEU A 17 -8.60 -4.70 6.60
CA LEU A 17 -8.84 -5.87 5.77
C LEU A 17 -10.27 -5.91 5.21
N VAL A 18 -11.28 -5.61 6.03
CA VAL A 18 -12.67 -5.50 5.58
C VAL A 18 -12.78 -4.39 4.52
N CYS A 19 -12.18 -3.22 4.76
CA CYS A 19 -12.17 -2.12 3.80
C CYS A 19 -11.51 -2.50 2.46
N ILE A 20 -10.37 -3.20 2.51
CA ILE A 20 -9.67 -3.71 1.33
C ILE A 20 -10.55 -4.69 0.57
N CYS A 21 -11.23 -5.61 1.26
CA CYS A 21 -12.15 -6.57 0.65
C CYS A 21 -13.29 -5.86 -0.11
N ASP A 22 -14.02 -4.99 0.58
CA ASP A 22 -15.15 -4.25 0.00
C ASP A 22 -14.70 -3.40 -1.19
N THR A 23 -13.60 -2.66 -1.03
CA THR A 23 -13.10 -1.76 -2.07
C THR A 23 -12.58 -2.55 -3.28
N THR A 24 -11.96 -3.72 -3.08
CA THR A 24 -11.51 -4.59 -4.17
C THR A 24 -12.68 -5.09 -4.99
N VAL A 25 -13.75 -5.56 -4.35
CA VAL A 25 -14.96 -6.03 -5.04
C VAL A 25 -15.58 -4.91 -5.87
N LEU A 26 -15.79 -3.74 -5.25
CA LEU A 26 -16.35 -2.57 -5.95
C LEU A 26 -15.47 -2.13 -7.13
N HIS A 27 -14.15 -2.14 -6.95
CA HIS A 27 -13.21 -1.77 -8.00
C HIS A 27 -13.26 -2.76 -9.17
N LEU A 28 -13.24 -4.07 -8.91
CA LEU A 28 -13.31 -5.09 -9.95
C LEU A 28 -14.61 -5.03 -10.74
N VAL A 29 -15.76 -4.82 -10.08
CA VAL A 29 -17.05 -4.62 -10.75
C VAL A 29 -17.02 -3.37 -11.64
N SER A 30 -16.50 -2.25 -11.13
CA SER A 30 -16.35 -1.02 -11.90
C SER A 30 -15.42 -1.20 -13.12
N LEU A 31 -14.31 -1.92 -12.94
CA LEU A 31 -13.34 -2.21 -13.98
C LEU A 31 -13.96 -3.08 -15.08
N GLN A 32 -14.66 -4.16 -14.69
CA GLN A 32 -15.36 -5.05 -15.62
C GLN A 32 -16.41 -4.29 -16.44
N LYS A 33 -17.21 -3.44 -15.81
CA LYS A 33 -18.19 -2.61 -16.48
C LYS A 33 -17.54 -1.69 -17.51
N THR A 34 -16.48 -0.98 -17.10
CA THR A 34 -15.71 -0.09 -17.98
C THR A 34 -15.16 -0.82 -19.20
N VAL A 35 -14.55 -2.00 -18.99
CA VAL A 35 -14.02 -2.82 -20.09
C VAL A 35 -15.12 -3.27 -21.05
N THR A 36 -16.26 -3.71 -20.52
CA THR A 36 -17.38 -4.21 -21.33
C THR A 36 -17.99 -3.11 -22.20
N GLU A 37 -18.19 -1.92 -21.62
CA GLU A 37 -18.80 -0.78 -22.31
C GLU A 37 -17.84 -0.10 -23.30
N GLN A 38 -16.55 -0.02 -22.96
CA GLN A 38 -15.59 0.79 -23.71
C GLN A 38 -14.71 -0.02 -24.67
N ARG A 39 -14.73 -1.37 -24.66
CA ARG A 39 -13.85 -2.20 -25.51
C ARG A 39 -13.88 -1.90 -27.01
N GLY A 40 -15.01 -1.39 -27.52
CA GLY A 40 -15.17 -1.01 -28.93
C GLY A 40 -14.75 0.43 -29.26
N SER A 41 -14.39 1.22 -28.24
CA SER A 41 -14.01 2.62 -28.40
C SER A 41 -12.56 2.75 -28.87
N PHE A 42 -12.30 3.73 -29.74
CA PHE A 42 -10.96 4.03 -30.24
C PHE A 42 -9.95 4.41 -29.13
N VAL A 43 -10.43 4.99 -28.02
CA VAL A 43 -9.57 5.36 -26.88
C VAL A 43 -9.32 4.22 -25.89
N PHE A 44 -9.87 3.02 -26.14
CA PHE A 44 -9.73 1.87 -25.26
C PHE A 44 -8.28 1.38 -25.24
N ARG A 45 -7.68 1.35 -24.05
CA ARG A 45 -6.29 0.92 -23.86
C ARG A 45 -6.24 -0.48 -23.27
N LEU A 46 -6.31 -1.51 -24.11
CA LEU A 46 -6.30 -2.92 -23.68
C LEU A 46 -5.17 -3.21 -22.68
N ALA A 47 -3.93 -2.83 -23.02
CA ALA A 47 -2.77 -3.05 -22.16
C ALA A 47 -2.86 -2.35 -20.79
N HIS A 48 -3.57 -1.22 -20.69
CA HIS A 48 -3.79 -0.56 -19.41
C HIS A 48 -4.73 -1.38 -18.52
N TYR A 49 -5.87 -1.81 -19.06
CA TYR A 49 -6.87 -2.57 -18.33
C TYR A 49 -6.38 -3.97 -17.94
N CYS A 50 -5.60 -4.64 -18.81
CA CYS A 50 -4.95 -5.91 -18.46
C CYS A 50 -4.05 -5.74 -17.23
N LYS A 51 -3.20 -4.70 -17.20
CA LYS A 51 -2.33 -4.44 -16.06
C LYS A 51 -3.07 -4.02 -14.79
N GLU A 52 -4.19 -3.29 -14.91
CA GLU A 52 -5.06 -3.03 -13.76
C GLU A 52 -5.66 -4.33 -13.22
N LEU A 53 -6.17 -5.20 -14.09
CA LEU A 53 -6.74 -6.48 -13.69
C LEU A 53 -5.71 -7.41 -13.05
N GLU A 54 -4.51 -7.53 -13.63
CA GLU A 54 -3.39 -8.29 -13.06
C GLU A 54 -3.00 -7.78 -11.66
N ALA A 55 -2.96 -6.46 -11.48
CA ALA A 55 -2.64 -5.88 -10.19
C ALA A 55 -3.71 -6.16 -9.12
N PHE A 56 -5.00 -6.08 -9.48
CA PHE A 56 -6.08 -6.42 -8.57
C PHE A 56 -6.23 -7.93 -8.35
N ALA A 57 -5.84 -8.77 -9.30
CA ALA A 57 -5.72 -10.21 -9.07
C ALA A 57 -4.72 -10.51 -7.94
N LYS A 58 -3.61 -9.76 -7.86
CA LYS A 58 -2.67 -9.86 -6.73
C LYS A 58 -3.24 -9.40 -5.40
N VAL A 59 -4.15 -8.44 -5.41
CA VAL A 59 -4.89 -8.05 -4.19
C VAL A 59 -5.86 -9.15 -3.77
N VAL A 60 -6.53 -9.81 -4.73
CA VAL A 60 -7.38 -10.98 -4.46
C VAL A 60 -6.56 -12.15 -3.93
N ASP A 61 -5.38 -12.42 -4.48
CA ASP A 61 -4.44 -13.43 -3.97
C ASP A 61 -4.08 -13.13 -2.49
N PHE A 62 -3.79 -11.87 -2.16
CA PHE A 62 -3.55 -11.44 -0.78
C PHE A 62 -4.77 -11.68 0.12
N LEU A 63 -5.99 -11.37 -0.34
CA LEU A 63 -7.23 -11.60 0.41
C LEU A 63 -7.51 -13.08 0.64
N ASN A 64 -7.20 -13.93 -0.35
CA ASN A 64 -7.35 -15.39 -0.26
C ASN A 64 -6.42 -16.02 0.79
N VAL A 65 -5.34 -15.34 1.20
CA VAL A 65 -4.46 -15.80 2.29
C VAL A 65 -4.85 -15.14 3.61
N SER A 66 -5.13 -13.84 3.61
CA SER A 66 -5.37 -13.06 4.82
C SER A 66 -6.76 -13.29 5.45
N LEU A 67 -7.81 -13.52 4.66
CA LEU A 67 -9.15 -13.77 5.19
C LEU A 67 -9.26 -15.13 5.91
N PRO A 68 -8.76 -16.25 5.36
CA PRO A 68 -8.70 -17.50 6.09
C PRO A 68 -7.95 -17.37 7.43
N LEU A 69 -6.81 -16.65 7.44
CA LEU A 69 -6.07 -16.38 8.67
C LEU A 69 -6.93 -15.62 9.70
N CYS A 70 -7.74 -14.64 9.29
CA CYS A 70 -8.70 -13.99 10.18
C CYS A 70 -9.76 -14.95 10.71
N ILE A 71 -10.32 -15.80 9.84
CA ILE A 71 -11.39 -16.73 10.18
C ILE A 71 -10.88 -17.79 11.14
N GLU A 72 -9.72 -18.40 10.87
CA GLU A 72 -9.08 -19.38 11.75
C GLU A 72 -8.82 -18.79 13.13
N ASN A 73 -8.28 -17.57 13.18
CA ASN A 73 -8.08 -16.87 14.44
C ASN A 73 -9.39 -16.64 15.18
N TYR A 74 -10.44 -16.19 14.51
CA TYR A 74 -11.78 -16.03 15.09
C TYR A 74 -12.35 -17.35 15.63
N MET A 75 -12.26 -18.44 14.86
CA MET A 75 -12.78 -19.75 15.25
C MET A 75 -12.01 -20.37 16.42
N SER A 76 -10.74 -20.01 16.60
CA SER A 76 -9.94 -20.44 17.75
C SER A 76 -10.29 -19.71 19.06
N MET A 77 -11.15 -18.69 19.02
CA MET A 77 -11.48 -17.89 20.21
C MET A 77 -12.68 -18.48 20.98
N PRO A 78 -12.56 -18.64 22.32
CA PRO A 78 -13.60 -19.29 23.14
C PRO A 78 -14.95 -18.56 23.15
N SER A 79 -14.98 -17.27 22.83
CA SER A 79 -16.12 -16.37 23.06
C SER A 79 -16.78 -15.85 21.78
N GLY A 80 -16.41 -16.35 20.60
CA GLY A 80 -16.82 -15.73 19.33
C GLY A 80 -16.34 -14.27 19.22
N SER A 81 -15.27 -13.93 19.96
CA SER A 81 -14.61 -12.64 19.89
C SER A 81 -13.53 -12.67 18.82
N LEU A 82 -13.39 -11.60 18.06
CA LEU A 82 -12.28 -11.42 17.13
C LEU A 82 -10.94 -11.14 17.84
N PHE A 83 -11.00 -10.79 19.14
CA PHE A 83 -9.83 -10.47 19.97
C PHE A 83 -9.63 -11.55 21.03
N PRO A 84 -8.37 -11.96 21.29
CA PRO A 84 -8.09 -12.88 22.40
C PRO A 84 -8.53 -12.30 23.75
N PRO A 85 -8.85 -13.14 24.75
CA PRO A 85 -9.20 -12.69 26.08
C PRO A 85 -8.15 -11.73 26.67
N LEU A 86 -8.61 -10.73 27.43
CA LEU A 86 -7.72 -9.77 28.10
C LEU A 86 -7.13 -10.34 29.40
N GLN A 87 -7.70 -11.42 29.93
CA GLN A 87 -7.20 -12.10 31.11
C GLN A 87 -6.22 -13.21 30.70
N GLY A 88 -5.08 -13.29 31.38
CA GLY A 88 -4.06 -14.32 31.13
C GLY A 88 -2.92 -13.85 30.24
N SER A 89 -2.37 -14.78 29.44
CA SER A 89 -1.22 -14.50 28.57
C SER A 89 -1.62 -13.71 27.32
N TYR A 90 -0.72 -12.83 26.87
CA TYR A 90 -0.85 -12.06 25.63
C TYR A 90 -0.17 -12.74 24.43
N ASP A 91 0.33 -13.97 24.59
CA ASP A 91 1.04 -14.71 23.52
C ASP A 91 0.21 -14.80 22.25
N LYS A 92 -1.11 -15.04 22.38
CA LYS A 92 -2.01 -15.13 21.23
C LYS A 92 -2.15 -13.81 20.46
N TYR A 93 -2.05 -12.66 21.14
CA TYR A 93 -2.00 -11.37 20.44
C TYR A 93 -0.71 -11.21 19.64
N HIS A 94 0.43 -11.68 20.18
CA HIS A 94 1.71 -11.65 19.47
C HIS A 94 1.75 -12.62 18.29
N GLU A 95 1.19 -13.81 18.45
CA GLU A 95 1.03 -14.82 17.40
C GLU A 95 0.25 -14.24 16.22
N ILE A 96 -0.96 -13.72 16.48
CA ILE A 96 -1.81 -13.12 15.43
C ILE A 96 -1.06 -11.99 14.72
N LEU A 97 -0.48 -11.04 15.47
CA LEU A 97 0.25 -9.93 14.86
C LEU A 97 1.42 -10.41 14.00
N ARG A 98 2.16 -11.43 14.46
CA ARG A 98 3.29 -12.02 13.72
C ARG A 98 2.82 -12.70 12.44
N ASP A 99 1.71 -13.43 12.47
CA ASP A 99 1.18 -14.11 11.28
C ASP A 99 0.76 -13.09 10.21
N PHE A 100 0.13 -11.98 10.63
CA PHE A 100 -0.22 -10.90 9.71
C PHE A 100 1.01 -10.12 9.20
N GLU A 101 2.05 -9.97 10.01
CA GLU A 101 3.32 -9.34 9.59
C GLU A 101 4.07 -10.15 8.53
N GLN A 102 3.83 -11.46 8.43
CA GLN A 102 4.42 -12.32 7.40
C GLN A 102 3.73 -12.24 6.04
N LEU A 103 2.54 -11.62 5.98
CA LEU A 103 1.81 -11.48 4.72
C LEU A 103 2.56 -10.55 3.75
N ASP A 104 2.71 -11.01 2.51
CA ASP A 104 3.30 -10.19 1.46
C ASP A 104 2.33 -9.08 1.01
N SER A 105 2.52 -7.90 1.59
CA SER A 105 1.76 -6.69 1.28
C SER A 105 2.29 -5.93 0.07
N THR A 106 3.26 -6.47 -0.69
CA THR A 106 3.90 -5.72 -1.78
C THR A 106 2.97 -5.37 -2.94
N CYS A 107 1.87 -6.13 -3.11
CA CYS A 107 0.84 -5.84 -4.11
C CYS A 107 0.23 -4.44 -3.98
N PHE A 108 0.26 -3.84 -2.78
CA PHE A 108 -0.29 -2.51 -2.51
C PHE A 108 0.64 -1.35 -2.89
N TYR A 109 1.88 -1.59 -3.31
CA TYR A 109 2.79 -0.50 -3.72
C TYR A 109 2.71 -0.16 -5.22
N GLY A 110 1.93 -0.91 -5.99
CA GLY A 110 1.73 -0.71 -7.43
C GLY A 110 0.51 0.11 -7.79
N ARG A 111 -0.25 -0.36 -8.77
CA ARG A 111 -1.52 0.25 -9.20
C ARG A 111 -2.55 0.38 -8.06
N PRO A 112 -2.67 -0.60 -7.13
CA PRO A 112 -3.57 -0.51 -6.00
C PRO A 112 -3.11 0.44 -4.89
N LEU A 113 -2.02 1.21 -5.07
CA LEU A 113 -1.53 2.11 -4.03
C LEU A 113 -2.61 3.08 -3.55
N GLY A 114 -2.94 2.97 -2.26
CA GLY A 114 -3.92 3.83 -1.58
C GLY A 114 -5.36 3.66 -2.06
N PHE A 115 -5.68 2.57 -2.78
CA PHE A 115 -7.01 2.35 -3.37
C PHE A 115 -8.13 2.26 -2.33
N GLN A 116 -7.83 1.79 -1.12
CA GLN A 116 -8.76 1.64 0.00
C GLN A 116 -9.14 2.97 0.67
N PHE A 117 -8.52 4.08 0.27
CA PHE A 117 -8.81 5.41 0.81
C PHE A 117 -9.68 6.23 -0.14
N SER A 118 -10.23 7.33 0.38
CA SER A 118 -10.96 8.30 -0.44
C SER A 118 -10.08 8.84 -1.58
N PRO A 119 -10.66 9.30 -2.70
CA PRO A 119 -9.90 9.77 -3.86
C PRO A 119 -8.86 10.84 -3.53
N SER A 120 -9.16 11.75 -2.58
CA SER A 120 -8.25 12.80 -2.14
C SER A 120 -7.02 12.24 -1.43
N VAL A 121 -7.21 11.27 -0.54
CA VAL A 121 -6.12 10.62 0.20
C VAL A 121 -5.30 9.71 -0.72
N ASN A 122 -5.96 8.96 -1.60
CA ASN A 122 -5.31 8.15 -2.62
C ASN A 122 -4.36 9.01 -3.49
N ARG A 123 -4.81 10.20 -3.91
CA ARG A 123 -3.97 11.14 -4.65
C ARG A 123 -2.69 11.51 -3.89
N ILE A 124 -2.79 11.76 -2.58
CA ILE A 124 -1.62 12.07 -1.74
C ILE A 124 -0.64 10.89 -1.71
N PHE A 125 -1.12 9.66 -1.47
CA PHE A 125 -0.26 8.47 -1.50
C PHE A 125 0.43 8.27 -2.84
N ARG A 126 -0.28 8.53 -3.96
CA ARG A 126 0.32 8.48 -5.29
C ARG A 126 1.43 9.50 -5.47
N VAL A 127 1.25 10.73 -4.98
CA VAL A 127 2.29 11.77 -5.02
C VAL A 127 3.50 11.35 -4.18
N ILE A 128 3.27 10.89 -2.93
CA ILE A 128 4.34 10.40 -2.07
C ILE A 128 5.11 9.26 -2.75
N GLY A 129 4.41 8.29 -3.34
CA GLY A 129 5.04 7.17 -4.04
C GLY A 129 5.88 7.60 -5.25
N ILE A 130 5.43 8.62 -5.99
CA ILE A 130 6.20 9.21 -7.08
C ILE A 130 7.48 9.86 -6.54
N VAL A 131 7.36 10.74 -5.55
CA VAL A 131 8.51 11.46 -4.96
C VAL A 131 9.51 10.47 -4.37
N LEU A 132 9.04 9.46 -3.65
CA LEU A 132 9.88 8.41 -3.06
C LEU A 132 10.64 7.60 -4.12
N ALA A 133 9.96 7.16 -5.18
CA ALA A 133 10.59 6.42 -6.26
C ALA A 133 11.61 7.26 -7.04
N SER A 134 11.31 8.54 -7.29
CA SER A 134 12.24 9.47 -7.95
C SER A 134 13.45 9.82 -7.08
N TYR A 135 13.25 9.98 -5.77
CA TYR A 135 14.32 10.20 -4.82
C TYR A 135 15.24 8.98 -4.71
N SER A 136 14.66 7.78 -4.58
CA SER A 136 15.37 6.49 -4.59
C SER A 136 16.33 6.36 -5.79
N LEU A 137 15.86 6.68 -6.99
CA LEU A 137 16.69 6.67 -8.20
C LEU A 137 17.84 7.68 -8.19
N SER A 138 17.64 8.82 -7.53
CA SER A 138 18.64 9.88 -7.46
C SER A 138 19.72 9.52 -6.43
N TRP A 139 19.29 8.94 -5.30
CA TRP A 139 20.16 8.42 -4.24
C TRP A 139 21.11 7.34 -4.75
N GLU A 140 20.62 6.35 -5.51
CA GLU A 140 21.47 5.28 -6.09
C GLU A 140 22.55 5.80 -7.05
N LYS A 141 22.35 6.97 -7.64
CA LYS A 141 23.30 7.56 -8.60
C LYS A 141 24.36 8.43 -7.93
N GLY A 142 24.40 8.48 -6.60
CA GLY A 142 25.36 9.31 -5.85
C GLY A 142 25.13 10.82 -6.01
N HIS A 143 23.99 11.24 -6.57
CA HIS A 143 23.62 12.65 -6.59
C HIS A 143 23.08 13.04 -5.22
N GLY A 144 23.81 13.90 -4.50
CA GLY A 144 23.32 14.53 -3.29
C GLY A 144 21.92 15.11 -3.50
N ALA A 145 21.08 14.99 -2.48
CA ALA A 145 19.71 15.48 -2.48
C ALA A 145 19.67 16.92 -3.01
N ILE A 146 18.64 17.25 -3.81
CA ILE A 146 18.24 18.59 -4.29
C ILE A 146 18.47 18.85 -5.79
N GLY A 147 19.54 18.37 -6.44
CA GLY A 147 19.82 18.74 -7.85
C GLY A 147 18.96 18.06 -8.94
N SER A 148 18.46 16.84 -8.70
CA SER A 148 17.91 15.98 -9.77
C SER A 148 16.39 15.81 -9.76
N ILE A 149 15.66 16.31 -8.75
CA ILE A 149 14.20 16.13 -8.67
C ILE A 149 13.47 17.09 -9.62
N ILE A 150 14.06 18.26 -9.86
CA ILE A 150 13.41 19.37 -10.58
C ILE A 150 13.68 19.33 -12.09
N ASN A 151 14.78 18.72 -12.56
CA ASN A 151 15.29 19.02 -13.91
C ASN A 151 15.26 17.90 -14.96
N THR A 152 14.71 16.70 -14.73
CA THR A 152 14.77 15.67 -15.79
C THR A 152 13.72 14.58 -15.64
N GLY A 153 12.61 14.64 -16.38
CA GLY A 153 11.87 13.50 -16.98
C GLY A 153 11.53 12.23 -16.16
N ARG A 154 11.85 12.13 -14.87
CA ARG A 154 11.71 10.92 -14.04
C ARG A 154 10.32 10.75 -13.43
N PHE A 155 9.39 11.66 -13.75
CA PHE A 155 7.96 11.52 -13.49
C PHE A 155 7.28 10.48 -14.41
N PHE A 156 7.98 9.94 -15.41
CA PHE A 156 7.50 8.92 -16.34
C PHE A 156 7.64 7.47 -15.84
N LEU A 157 7.94 7.24 -14.56
CA LEU A 157 7.96 5.87 -14.05
C LEU A 157 6.58 5.25 -14.16
N SER A 158 6.52 4.07 -14.79
CA SER A 158 5.30 3.27 -14.81
C SER A 158 4.89 2.90 -13.36
N PRO A 159 3.61 2.63 -13.08
CA PRO A 159 3.19 2.17 -11.76
C PRO A 159 4.02 1.01 -11.23
N GLU A 160 4.43 0.08 -12.09
CA GLU A 160 5.23 -1.09 -11.76
C GLU A 160 6.68 -0.71 -11.42
N GLN A 161 7.29 0.19 -12.19
CA GLN A 161 8.63 0.68 -11.89
C GLN A 161 8.66 1.46 -10.56
N ARG A 162 7.63 2.27 -10.29
CA ARG A 162 7.47 2.94 -8.99
C ARG A 162 7.33 1.92 -7.86
N ALA A 163 6.48 0.91 -8.03
CA ALA A 163 6.28 -0.14 -7.04
C ALA A 163 7.60 -0.81 -6.67
N SER A 164 8.38 -1.22 -7.67
CA SER A 164 9.69 -1.86 -7.47
C SER A 164 10.63 -0.99 -6.62
N ARG A 165 10.65 0.33 -6.86
CA ARG A 165 11.45 1.27 -6.06
C ARG A 165 10.93 1.42 -4.63
N ILE A 166 9.62 1.57 -4.45
CA ILE A 166 9.01 1.69 -3.12
C ILE A 166 9.29 0.43 -2.30
N ILE A 167 9.13 -0.76 -2.89
CA ILE A 167 9.40 -2.05 -2.23
C ILE A 167 10.87 -2.14 -1.81
N LYS A 168 11.80 -1.81 -2.70
CA LYS A 168 13.23 -1.82 -2.40
C LYS A 168 13.56 -0.91 -1.22
N VAL A 169 13.12 0.35 -1.29
CA VAL A 169 13.35 1.34 -0.23
C VAL A 169 12.73 0.92 1.09
N THR A 170 11.51 0.37 1.07
CA THR A 170 10.83 -0.09 2.30
C THR A 170 11.60 -1.20 3.02
N LYS A 171 12.39 -2.00 2.29
CA LYS A 171 13.18 -3.11 2.83
C LYS A 171 14.62 -2.71 3.19
N GLU A 172 15.22 -1.81 2.41
CA GLU A 172 16.67 -1.60 2.40
C GLU A 172 17.10 -0.19 2.82
N ALA A 173 16.17 0.76 2.99
CA ALA A 173 16.54 2.14 3.31
C ALA A 173 17.22 2.27 4.67
N ASP A 174 18.34 2.99 4.68
CA ASP A 174 19.02 3.40 5.89
C ASP A 174 18.44 4.70 6.49
N ILE A 175 18.94 5.06 7.66
CA ILE A 175 18.51 6.26 8.39
C ILE A 175 18.87 7.53 7.61
N GLU A 176 19.98 7.54 6.87
CA GLU A 176 20.45 8.71 6.13
C GLU A 176 19.53 9.03 4.94
N PHE A 177 19.16 8.00 4.18
CA PHE A 177 18.14 8.06 3.14
C PHE A 177 16.83 8.61 3.69
N CYS A 178 16.34 8.06 4.81
CA CYS A 178 15.06 8.48 5.39
C CYS A 178 15.09 9.95 5.82
N LYS A 179 16.16 10.39 6.46
CA LYS A 179 16.35 11.79 6.84
C LYS A 179 16.40 12.70 5.60
N GLY A 180 17.18 12.33 4.59
CA GLY A 180 17.26 13.08 3.35
C GLY A 180 15.93 13.20 2.61
N PHE A 181 15.15 12.12 2.57
CA PHE A 181 13.82 12.10 1.97
C PHE A 181 12.84 13.05 2.67
N TRP A 182 12.75 13.00 4.00
CA TRP A 182 11.80 13.83 4.73
C TRP A 182 12.18 15.31 4.73
N ASN A 183 13.48 15.63 4.75
CA ASN A 183 13.95 17.01 4.60
C ASN A 183 13.60 17.62 3.22
N LEU A 184 13.47 16.80 2.17
CA LEU A 184 12.99 17.27 0.86
C LEU A 184 11.52 17.67 0.88
N ALA A 185 10.68 16.97 1.66
CA ALA A 185 9.28 17.33 1.82
C ALA A 185 9.13 18.72 2.48
N GLU A 186 10.02 19.07 3.41
CA GLU A 186 10.07 20.38 4.04
C GLU A 186 10.43 21.50 3.04
N LEU A 187 11.31 21.22 2.07
CA LEU A 187 11.68 22.18 1.02
C LEU A 187 10.57 22.42 -0.02
N SER A 188 9.76 21.41 -0.35
CA SER A 188 8.63 21.57 -1.28
C SER A 188 7.51 22.49 -0.78
N ASN A 189 7.45 22.73 0.53
CA ASN A 189 6.51 23.69 1.12
C ASN A 189 6.95 25.15 0.96
N VAL A 190 8.23 25.40 0.62
CA VAL A 190 8.78 26.75 0.43
C VAL A 190 8.61 27.24 -1.02
N SER A 191 8.47 26.33 -1.99
CA SER A 191 8.32 26.70 -3.41
C SER A 191 6.86 26.91 -3.87
N LEU A 192 5.88 26.76 -2.96
CA LEU A 192 4.45 26.99 -3.22
C LEU A 192 3.93 28.36 -2.70
N SER A 193 4.83 29.24 -2.25
CA SER A 193 4.51 30.58 -1.76
C SER A 193 5.10 31.73 -2.61
N LEU A 194 5.29 31.52 -3.92
CA LEU A 194 5.65 32.57 -4.88
C LEU A 194 4.70 32.55 -6.09
#